data_AF-A0A0T1S145-F1
#
_entry.id   AF-A0A0T1S145-F1
#
_cell.length_a   1.000
_cell.length_b   1.000
_cell.length_c   1.000
_cell.angle_alpha   90.00
_cell.angle_beta   90.00
_cell.angle_gamma   90.00
#
_symmetry.space_group_name_H-M   'P 1'
#
loop_
_entity.id
_entity.type
_entity.pdbx_description
1 polymer ?
#
loop_
_entity_poly.entity_id
_entity_poly.type
_entity_poly.pdbx_seq_one_letter_code
_entity_poly.pdbx_strand_id
1 'polypeptide(L)' 'MAREIRIEISDEAYEALERAAAEKHVPAEDYAGRVLDADLTRTRFVEGARTFVAQHGQAFAKRYGRPADADAA' A
#
# COMPACT_ATOMS: atom_id res chain seq x y z
N MET A 1 -16.35 17.72 0.77
CA MET A 1 -16.24 18.43 -0.52
C MET A 1 -15.45 17.53 -1.46
N ALA A 2 -15.96 17.22 -2.65
CA ALA A 2 -15.22 16.45 -3.64
C ALA A 2 -14.16 17.36 -4.32
N ARG A 3 -12.98 16.80 -4.62
CA ARG A 3 -11.91 17.47 -5.38
C ARG A 3 -11.66 16.64 -6.64
N GLU A 4 -11.56 17.29 -7.80
CA GLU A 4 -11.26 16.63 -9.08
C GLU A 4 -9.76 16.68 -9.36
N ILE A 5 -9.19 15.56 -9.83
CA ILE A 5 -7.80 15.46 -10.32
C ILE A 5 -7.88 14.87 -11.72
N ARG A 6 -7.19 15.49 -12.68
CA ARG A 6 -7.02 14.94 -14.03
C ARG A 6 -5.67 14.25 -14.12
N ILE A 7 -5.66 13.02 -14.62
CA ILE A 7 -4.46 12.20 -14.76
C ILE A 7 -4.40 11.75 -16.22
N GLU A 8 -3.32 12.10 -16.89
CA GLU A 8 -3.03 11.60 -18.23
C GLU A 8 -2.29 10.27 -18.10
N ILE A 9 -2.83 9.22 -18.72
CA ILE A 9 -2.23 7.88 -18.78
C ILE A 9 -2.20 7.42 -20.23
N SER A 10 -1.37 6.44 -20.55
CA SER A 10 -1.36 5.87 -21.90
C SER A 10 -2.65 5.12 -22.21
N ASP A 11 -2.96 4.96 -23.49
CA ASP A 11 -4.15 4.23 -23.95
C ASP A 11 -4.15 2.79 -23.41
N GLU A 12 -2.99 2.12 -23.38
CA GLU A 12 -2.89 0.74 -22.86
C GLU A 12 -3.20 0.66 -21.36
N ALA A 13 -2.78 1.68 -20.59
CA ALA A 13 -3.07 1.77 -19.18
C ALA A 13 -4.57 2.06 -18.95
N TYR A 14 -5.17 2.87 -19.81
CA TYR A 14 -6.60 3.16 -19.77
C TYR A 14 -7.43 1.90 -20.09
N GLU A 15 -7.07 1.14 -21.13
CA GLU A 15 -7.72 -0.14 -21.46
C GLU A 15 -7.58 -1.19 -20.33
N ALA A 16 -6.42 -1.22 -19.66
CA ALA A 16 -6.22 -2.08 -18.50
C ALA A 16 -7.12 -1.67 -17.31
N LEU A 17 -7.26 -0.37 -17.07
CA LEU A 17 -8.16 0.19 -16.06
C LEU A 17 -9.62 -0.18 -16.35
N GLU A 18 -10.08 0.01 -17.59
CA GLU A 18 -11.45 -0.32 -17.99
C GLU A 18 -11.75 -1.82 -17.80
N ARG A 19 -10.82 -2.69 -18.18
CA ARG A 19 -10.98 -4.14 -17.95
C ARG A 19 -11.10 -4.49 -16.47
N ALA A 20 -10.23 -3.94 -15.63
CA ALA A 20 -10.26 -4.18 -14.19
C ALA A 20 -11.53 -3.63 -13.54
N ALA A 21 -12.00 -2.46 -13.98
CA ALA A 21 -13.26 -1.86 -13.53
C ALA A 21 -14.48 -2.71 -13.94
N ALA A 22 -14.48 -3.23 -15.17
CA ALA A 22 -15.52 -4.12 -15.67
C ALA A 22 -15.62 -5.42 -14.87
N GLU A 23 -14.49 -6.06 -14.53
CA GLU A 23 -14.47 -7.24 -13.65
C GLU A 23 -15.14 -6.98 -12.30
N LYS A 24 -15.00 -5.74 -11.79
CA LYS A 24 -15.57 -5.30 -10.51
C LYS A 24 -16.96 -4.67 -10.65
N HIS A 25 -17.52 -4.61 -11.87
CA HIS A 25 -18.84 -4.05 -12.18
C HIS A 25 -18.99 -2.60 -11.67
N VAL A 26 -17.97 -1.78 -11.85
CA VAL A 26 -17.96 -0.36 -11.47
C VAL A 26 -17.46 0.52 -12.62
N PRO A 27 -17.78 1.82 -12.64
CA PRO A 27 -17.17 2.76 -13.59
C PRO A 27 -15.65 2.83 -13.41
N ALA A 28 -14.93 3.12 -14.51
CA ALA A 28 -13.48 3.18 -14.52
C ALA A 28 -12.94 4.30 -13.61
N GLU A 29 -13.62 5.44 -13.54
CA GLU A 29 -13.26 6.58 -12.72
C GLU A 29 -13.39 6.28 -11.22
N ASP A 30 -14.49 5.62 -10.84
CA ASP A 30 -14.73 5.17 -9.47
C ASP A 30 -13.70 4.12 -9.06
N TYR A 31 -13.36 3.20 -9.97
CA TYR A 31 -12.33 2.21 -9.73
C TYR A 31 -10.94 2.85 -9.57
N ALA A 32 -10.57 3.79 -10.44
CA ALA A 32 -9.33 4.55 -10.34
C ALA A 32 -9.24 5.31 -9.01
N GLY A 33 -10.32 5.97 -8.59
CA GLY A 33 -10.38 6.65 -7.30
C GLY A 33 -10.12 5.72 -6.11
N ARG A 34 -10.71 4.52 -6.13
CA ARG A 34 -10.49 3.50 -5.09
C ARG A 34 -9.06 2.97 -5.07
N VAL A 35 -8.47 2.71 -6.25
CA VAL A 35 -7.08 2.25 -6.35
C VAL A 35 -6.12 3.32 -5.84
N LEU A 36 -6.31 4.57 -6.24
CA LEU A 36 -5.49 5.70 -5.78
C LEU A 36 -5.59 5.91 -4.26
N ASP A 37 -6.79 5.83 -3.69
CA ASP A 37 -6.98 5.95 -2.24
C ASP A 37 -6.32 4.78 -1.47
N ALA A 38 -6.43 3.56 -2.00
CA ALA A 38 -5.79 2.38 -1.44
C ALA A 38 -4.26 2.49 -1.49
N ASP A 39 -3.69 2.96 -2.60
CA ASP A 39 -2.25 3.14 -2.75
C ASP A 39 -1.71 4.26 -1.85
N LEU A 40 -2.43 5.38 -1.71
CA LEU A 40 -2.07 6.44 -0.76
C LEU A 40 -2.12 5.94 0.68
N THR A 41 -3.14 5.16 1.03
CA THR A 41 -3.27 4.56 2.37
C THR A 41 -2.15 3.55 2.64
N ARG A 42 -1.85 2.69 1.65
CA ARG A 42 -0.75 1.72 1.73
C ARG A 42 0.60 2.39 1.92
N THR A 43 0.87 3.44 1.17
CA THR A 43 2.13 4.20 1.27
C THR A 43 2.29 4.79 2.66
N ARG A 44 1.26 5.48 3.17
CA ARG A 44 1.25 6.03 4.54
C ARG A 44 1.44 4.95 5.60
N PHE A 45 0.79 3.80 5.43
CA PHE A 45 0.94 2.66 6.34
C PHE A 45 2.37 2.13 6.35
N VAL A 46 2.98 1.89 5.18
CA VAL A 46 4.36 1.37 5.07
C VAL A 46 5.36 2.35 5.66
N GLU A 47 5.21 3.65 5.41
CA GLU A 47 6.05 4.68 6.02
C GLU A 47 5.90 4.72 7.53
N GLY A 48 4.66 4.72 8.05
CA GLY A 48 4.40 4.65 9.48
C GLY A 48 4.97 3.40 10.14
N ALA A 49 4.84 2.23 9.49
CA ALA A 49 5.41 0.98 9.96
C ALA A 49 6.94 1.04 10.02
N ARG A 50 7.60 1.62 9.01
CA ARG A 50 9.06 1.84 9.02
C ARG A 50 9.49 2.72 10.18
N THR A 51 8.79 3.83 10.41
CA THR A 51 9.09 4.73 11.53
C THR A 51 8.89 4.03 12.87
N PHE A 52 7.81 3.28 13.04
CA PHE A 52 7.55 2.52 14.25
C PHE A 52 8.64 1.48 14.53
N VAL A 53 9.06 0.72 13.51
CA VAL A 53 10.16 -0.25 13.63
C VAL A 53 11.48 0.45 13.95
N ALA A 54 11.78 1.60 13.33
CA ALA A 54 12.99 2.35 13.63
C ALA A 54 13.02 2.84 15.09
N GLN A 55 11.88 3.27 15.63
CA GLN A 55 11.77 3.79 16.99
C GLN A 55 11.74 2.70 18.07
N HIS A 56 11.08 1.57 17.79
CA HIS A 56 10.76 0.57 18.81
C HIS A 56 11.37 -0.81 18.55
N GLY A 57 11.82 -1.07 17.33
CA GLY A 57 12.29 -2.39 16.89
C GLY A 57 13.47 -2.91 17.70
N GLN A 58 14.43 -2.04 18.04
CA GLN A 58 15.58 -2.44 18.86
C GLN A 58 15.18 -2.81 20.28
N ALA A 59 14.29 -2.02 20.91
CA ALA A 59 13.79 -2.30 22.26
C ALA A 59 12.95 -3.59 22.30
N PHE A 60 12.12 -3.80 21.27
CA PHE A 60 11.34 -5.02 21.11
C PHE A 60 12.26 -6.24 20.90
N ALA A 61 13.23 -6.16 20.00
CA ALA A 61 14.21 -7.22 19.75
C ALA A 61 15.04 -7.54 21.00
N LYS A 62 15.42 -6.54 21.79
CA LYS A 62 16.13 -6.76 23.06
C LYS A 62 15.27 -7.50 24.09
N ARG A 63 13.96 -7.29 24.10
CA ARG A 63 13.03 -7.88 25.07
C ARG A 63 12.53 -9.26 24.66
N TYR A 64 12.33 -9.49 23.36
CA TYR A 64 11.64 -10.67 22.84
C TYR A 64 12.42 -11.44 21.78
N GLY A 65 13.48 -10.86 21.21
CA GLY A 65 14.34 -11.55 20.25
C GLY A 65 15.14 -12.64 20.94
N ARG A 66 15.02 -13.89 20.47
CA ARG A 66 15.96 -14.95 20.86
C ARG A 66 17.25 -14.79 20.05
N PRO A 67 18.42 -15.03 20.65
CA PRO A 67 19.66 -15.16 19.88
C PRO A 67 19.52 -16.34 18.92
N ALA A 68 19.93 -16.14 17.66
CA ALA A 68 19.87 -17.15 16.60
C ALA A 68 20.72 -18.40 16.91
N ASP A 69 21.65 -18.30 17.87
CA ASP A 69 22.61 -19.37 18.21
C ASP A 69 22.09 -20.35 19.28
N ALA A 70 20.86 -20.21 19.77
CA ALA A 70 20.33 -21.06 20.85
C ALA A 70 19.79 -22.43 20.38
N ASP A 71 19.74 -22.70 19.07
CA ASP A 71 19.26 -23.97 18.48
C ASP A 71 20.39 -24.79 17.82
N ALA A 72 21.65 -24.40 17.99
CA ALA A 72 22.82 -25.10 17.43
C ALA A 72 23.69 -25.80 18.49
N ALA A 73 23.09 -26.31 19.57
CA ALA A 73 23.75 -27.09 20.62
C ALA A 73 23.17 -28.50 20.73
#